data_AF-A0A227JAP9-F1
#
_entry.id   AF-A0A227JAP9-F1
#
_cell.length_a   1.000
_cell.length_b   1.000
_cell.length_c   1.000
_cell.angle_alpha   90.00
_cell.angle_beta   90.00
_cell.angle_gamma   90.00
#
_symmetry.space_group_name_H-M   'P 1'
#
loop_
_entity.id
_entity.type
_entity.pdbx_description
1 polymer ?
#
loop_
_entity_poly.entity_id
_entity_poly.type
_entity_poly.pdbx_seq_one_letter_code
_entity_poly.pdbx_strand_id
1 'polypeptide(L)'
;MLKRLKSFLFKMVLILLIAPIVLVGVVKYVDPPIWGWKLSRIVAPPKNYPDSSQHEWVSLTRISKNMQLAVIATEDQKFPHHYGVDFESLFDVISEAGDHGPSRGASTITQQAAKNVFLFPSHSYVRKAYELYFALLMELM
;
A
#
# COMPACT_ATOMS: atom_id res chain seq x y z
N MET A 1 37.55 0.49 15.21
CA MET A 1 36.68 -0.07 14.16
C MET A 1 35.29 -0.47 14.68
N LEU A 2 35.21 -1.30 15.74
CA LEU A 2 33.94 -1.82 16.29
C LEU A 2 32.92 -0.74 16.74
N LYS A 3 33.38 0.36 17.38
CA LYS A 3 32.50 1.48 17.79
C LYS A 3 31.87 2.21 16.60
N ARG A 4 32.62 2.39 15.50
CA ARG A 4 32.11 3.01 14.27
C ARG A 4 31.07 2.12 13.58
N LEU A 5 31.32 0.80 13.53
CA LEU A 5 30.36 -0.17 12.99
C LEU A 5 29.07 -0.22 13.81
N LYS A 6 29.15 -0.25 15.15
CA LYS A 6 27.97 -0.19 16.03
C LYS A 6 27.14 1.08 15.82
N SER A 7 27.80 2.24 15.72
CA SER A 7 27.11 3.51 15.46
C SER A 7 26.45 3.52 14.08
N PHE A 8 27.11 2.97 13.06
CA PHE A 8 26.54 2.83 11.72
C PHE A 8 25.30 1.94 11.71
N LEU A 9 25.38 0.74 12.30
CA LEU A 9 24.24 -0.19 12.39
C LEU A 9 23.07 0.43 13.16
N PHE A 10 23.34 1.11 14.26
CA PHE A 10 22.31 1.82 15.04
C PHE A 10 21.60 2.89 14.21
N LYS A 11 22.36 3.73 13.49
CA LYS A 11 21.78 4.75 12.59
C LYS A 11 20.95 4.12 11.48
N MET A 12 21.40 3.00 10.91
CA MET A 12 20.68 2.28 9.87
C MET A 12 19.34 1.75 10.39
N VAL A 13 19.32 1.13 11.58
CA VAL A 13 18.09 0.69 12.23
C VAL A 13 17.16 1.88 12.50
N LEU A 14 17.70 2.99 13.00
CA LEU A 14 16.91 4.19 13.26
C LEU A 14 16.27 4.74 11.97
N ILE A 15 17.01 4.77 10.86
CA ILE A 15 16.50 5.19 9.55
C ILE A 15 15.39 4.24 9.09
N LEU A 16 15.58 2.93 9.20
CA LEU A 16 14.57 1.94 8.80
C LEU A 16 13.27 2.06 9.61
N LEU A 17 13.32 2.54 10.85
CA LEU A 17 12.15 2.75 11.70
C LEU A 17 11.49 4.11 11.47
N ILE A 18 12.29 5.19 11.32
CA ILE A 18 11.76 6.55 11.19
C ILE A 18 11.32 6.86 9.76
N ALA A 19 12.03 6.38 8.75
CA ALA A 19 11.75 6.74 7.37
C ALA A 19 10.32 6.36 6.92
N PRO A 20 9.77 5.17 7.24
CA PRO A 20 8.39 4.84 6.91
C PRO A 20 7.37 5.78 7.58
N ILE A 21 7.59 6.14 8.85
CA ILE A 21 6.71 7.04 9.61
C ILE A 21 6.71 8.43 8.96
N VAL A 22 7.89 8.97 8.68
CA VAL A 22 8.02 10.27 8.00
C VAL A 22 7.37 10.22 6.62
N LEU A 23 7.62 9.15 5.86
CA LEU A 23 7.07 8.99 4.51
C LEU A 23 5.54 8.94 4.52
N VAL A 24 4.93 8.14 5.40
CA VAL A 24 3.47 8.07 5.56
C VAL A 24 2.93 9.43 6.02
N GLY A 25 3.57 10.07 7.00
CA GLY A 25 3.15 11.38 7.51
C GLY A 25 3.18 12.48 6.45
N VAL A 26 4.18 12.47 5.56
CA VAL A 26 4.26 13.43 4.44
C VAL A 26 3.19 13.14 3.39
N VAL A 27 3.11 11.89 2.92
CA VAL A 27 2.19 11.51 1.84
C VAL A 27 0.72 11.60 2.27
N LYS A 28 0.42 11.57 3.57
CA LYS A 28 -0.93 11.84 4.09
C LYS A 28 -1.46 13.23 3.70
N TYR A 29 -0.58 14.21 3.56
CA TYR A 29 -0.98 15.61 3.31
C TYR A 29 -0.43 16.18 2.00
N VAL A 30 0.56 15.54 1.39
CA VAL A 30 1.29 16.06 0.23
C VAL A 30 1.33 15.04 -0.90
N ASP A 31 0.65 15.36 -2.00
CA ASP A 31 1.21 15.46 -3.36
C ASP A 31 2.42 14.59 -3.78
N PRO A 32 2.54 13.23 -3.68
CA PRO A 32 3.78 12.58 -4.01
C PRO A 32 4.03 12.72 -5.52
N PRO A 33 5.12 13.37 -5.95
CA PRO A 33 5.40 13.54 -7.38
C PRO A 33 5.60 12.19 -8.10
N ILE A 34 6.06 11.19 -7.34
CA ILE A 34 6.28 9.81 -7.77
C ILE A 34 5.84 8.87 -6.64
N TRP A 35 5.20 7.76 -7.01
CA TRP A 35 4.84 6.68 -6.11
C TRP A 35 5.21 5.32 -6.73
N GLY A 36 5.26 4.27 -5.91
CA GLY A 36 5.80 2.96 -6.30
C GLY A 36 5.21 2.39 -7.59
N TRP A 37 3.89 2.44 -7.74
CA TRP A 37 3.23 2.01 -8.97
C TRP A 37 3.61 2.86 -10.19
N LYS A 38 3.61 4.20 -10.09
CA LYS A 38 4.01 5.08 -11.20
C LYS A 38 5.46 4.83 -11.61
N LEU A 39 6.35 4.67 -10.65
CA LEU A 39 7.75 4.37 -10.91
C LEU A 39 7.92 3.03 -11.65
N SER A 40 7.13 2.02 -11.29
CA SER A 40 7.13 0.74 -12.01
C SER A 40 6.70 0.87 -13.47
N ARG A 41 5.74 1.76 -13.77
CA ARG A 41 5.26 2.02 -15.13
C ARG A 41 6.26 2.81 -15.97
N ILE A 42 7.05 3.68 -15.33
CA ILE A 42 8.14 4.40 -15.99
C ILE A 42 9.30 3.45 -16.34
N VAL A 43 9.66 2.55 -15.41
CA VAL A 43 10.81 1.64 -15.59
C VAL A 43 10.48 0.47 -16.52
N ALA A 44 9.26 -0.08 -16.42
CA ALA A 44 8.81 -1.23 -17.20
C ALA A 44 7.39 -1.01 -17.75
N PRO A 45 7.23 -0.12 -18.76
CA PRO A 45 5.93 0.15 -19.36
C PRO A 45 5.41 -1.08 -20.13
N PRO A 46 4.11 -1.42 -20.02
CA PRO A 46 3.49 -2.41 -20.90
C PRO A 46 3.46 -1.91 -22.36
N LYS A 47 3.27 -2.83 -23.32
CA LYS A 47 3.15 -2.46 -24.74
C LYS A 47 1.99 -1.47 -24.92
N ASN A 48 2.21 -0.40 -25.68
CA ASN A 48 1.26 0.69 -25.91
C ASN A 48 0.85 1.49 -24.65
N TYR A 49 1.70 1.54 -23.61
CA TYR A 49 1.45 2.41 -22.48
C TYR A 49 1.57 3.89 -22.91
N PRO A 50 0.63 4.77 -22.51
CA PRO A 50 0.72 6.19 -22.85
C PRO A 50 1.99 6.85 -22.31
N ASP A 51 2.56 7.76 -23.07
CA ASP A 51 3.75 8.53 -22.66
C ASP A 51 3.47 9.46 -21.47
N SER A 52 2.20 9.77 -21.21
CA SER A 52 1.77 10.59 -20.08
C SER A 52 0.62 9.94 -19.31
N SER A 53 0.73 9.92 -17.98
CA SER A 53 -0.35 9.54 -17.07
C SER A 53 -1.03 10.81 -16.55
N GLN A 54 -2.34 10.92 -16.71
CA GLN A 54 -3.10 11.98 -16.04
C GLN A 54 -3.17 11.69 -14.54
N HIS A 55 -2.82 12.69 -13.73
CA HIS A 55 -2.89 12.63 -12.28
C HIS A 55 -3.40 13.98 -11.78
N GLU A 56 -4.59 13.97 -11.18
CA GLU A 56 -5.15 15.11 -10.47
C GLU A 56 -5.39 14.68 -9.02
N TRP A 57 -4.58 15.19 -8.09
CA TRP A 57 -4.86 15.02 -6.68
C TRP A 57 -6.04 15.92 -6.29
N VAL A 58 -7.10 15.31 -5.75
CA VAL A 58 -8.28 16.04 -5.27
C VAL A 58 -8.64 15.59 -3.86
N SER A 59 -9.24 16.49 -3.08
CA SER A 59 -9.76 16.13 -1.75
C SER A 59 -10.91 15.13 -1.88
N LEU A 60 -11.07 14.26 -0.88
CA LEU A 60 -12.18 13.29 -0.84
C LEU A 60 -13.56 13.98 -0.98
N THR A 61 -13.70 15.19 -0.43
CA THR A 61 -14.92 15.99 -0.52
C THR A 61 -15.27 16.47 -1.94
N ARG A 62 -14.29 16.53 -2.86
CA ARG A 62 -14.52 16.83 -4.28
C ARG A 62 -14.93 15.60 -5.10
N ILE A 63 -14.80 14.40 -4.53
CA ILE A 63 -15.19 13.14 -5.17
C ILE A 63 -16.66 12.86 -4.84
N SER A 64 -17.48 12.54 -5.85
CA SER A 64 -18.89 12.16 -5.66
C SER A 64 -19.02 11.03 -4.62
N LYS A 65 -19.95 11.17 -3.67
CA LYS A 65 -20.24 10.13 -2.68
C LYS A 65 -20.59 8.79 -3.33
N ASN A 66 -21.27 8.82 -4.47
CA ASN A 66 -21.63 7.61 -5.21
C ASN A 66 -20.37 6.89 -5.74
N MET A 67 -19.34 7.64 -6.15
CA MET A 67 -18.07 7.05 -6.57
C MET A 67 -17.32 6.44 -5.38
N GLN A 68 -17.27 7.13 -4.25
CA GLN A 68 -16.67 6.61 -3.03
C GLN A 68 -17.36 5.30 -2.60
N LEU A 69 -18.69 5.28 -2.58
CA LEU A 69 -19.48 4.08 -2.25
C LEU A 69 -19.32 2.97 -3.28
N ALA A 70 -19.22 3.28 -4.57
CA ALA A 70 -18.98 2.28 -5.61
C ALA A 70 -17.65 1.55 -5.37
N VAL A 71 -16.56 2.29 -5.10
CA VAL A 71 -15.25 1.70 -4.79
C VAL A 71 -15.30 0.85 -3.52
N ILE A 72 -15.91 1.34 -2.45
CA ILE A 72 -16.09 0.57 -1.20
C ILE A 72 -16.88 -0.72 -1.48
N ALA A 73 -18.00 -0.63 -2.20
CA ALA A 73 -18.85 -1.78 -2.49
C ALA A 73 -18.18 -2.86 -3.34
N THR A 74 -17.25 -2.48 -4.23
CA THR A 74 -16.57 -3.43 -5.13
C THR A 74 -15.24 -3.96 -4.59
N GLU A 75 -14.47 -3.10 -3.91
CA GLU A 75 -13.11 -3.44 -3.48
C GLU A 75 -13.03 -3.86 -2.02
N ASP A 76 -13.87 -3.29 -1.14
CA ASP A 76 -13.74 -3.44 0.30
C ASP A 76 -15.03 -3.10 1.05
N GLN A 77 -15.99 -4.03 1.04
CA GLN A 77 -17.33 -3.80 1.61
C GLN A 77 -17.32 -3.55 3.12
N LYS A 78 -16.33 -4.10 3.82
CA LYS A 78 -16.16 -3.95 5.27
C LYS A 78 -15.21 -2.79 5.63
N PHE A 79 -14.85 -1.93 4.68
CA PHE A 79 -13.94 -0.80 4.89
C PHE A 79 -14.21 0.02 6.17
N PRO A 80 -15.47 0.39 6.52
CA PRO A 80 -15.75 1.15 7.74
C PRO A 80 -15.61 0.36 9.05
N HIS A 81 -15.44 -0.96 8.97
CA HIS A 81 -15.53 -1.89 10.08
C HIS A 81 -14.18 -2.53 10.46
N HIS A 82 -13.09 -2.15 9.79
CA HIS A 82 -11.75 -2.65 10.09
C HIS A 82 -10.70 -1.54 10.10
N TYR A 83 -9.54 -1.82 10.68
CA TYR A 83 -8.40 -0.90 10.75
C TYR A 83 -7.35 -1.29 9.71
N GLY A 84 -7.73 -1.15 8.43
CA GLY A 84 -6.90 -1.43 7.26
C GLY A 84 -6.65 -2.90 6.91
N VAL A 85 -7.11 -3.86 7.72
CA VAL A 85 -6.98 -5.29 7.45
C VAL A 85 -8.27 -6.00 7.84
N ASP A 86 -8.89 -6.65 6.86
CA ASP A 86 -10.00 -7.55 7.10
C ASP A 86 -9.47 -8.96 7.39
N PHE A 87 -9.21 -9.23 8.67
CA PHE A 87 -8.71 -10.54 9.10
C PHE A 87 -9.75 -11.65 8.86
N GLU A 88 -11.03 -11.36 9.04
CA GLU A 88 -12.11 -12.33 8.83
C GLU A 88 -12.13 -12.78 7.37
N SER A 89 -12.22 -11.85 6.43
CA SER A 89 -12.20 -12.18 5.00
C SER A 89 -10.87 -12.82 4.57
N LEU A 90 -9.75 -12.42 5.18
CA LEU A 90 -8.45 -13.03 4.89
C LEU A 90 -8.41 -14.50 5.32
N PHE A 91 -8.91 -14.82 6.52
CA PHE A 91 -8.98 -16.19 7.01
C PHE A 91 -9.94 -17.03 6.18
N ASP A 92 -11.13 -16.51 5.85
CA ASP A 92 -12.10 -17.20 5.00
C ASP A 92 -11.47 -17.57 3.65
N VAL A 93 -10.87 -16.59 2.98
CA VAL A 93 -10.23 -16.77 1.67
C VAL A 93 -9.06 -17.75 1.70
N ILE A 94 -8.28 -17.78 2.78
CA ILE A 94 -7.20 -18.76 2.97
C ILE A 94 -7.78 -20.16 3.26
N SER A 95 -8.86 -20.25 4.05
CA SER A 95 -9.48 -21.52 4.42
C SER A 95 -10.22 -22.19 3.27
N GLU A 96 -10.75 -21.39 2.35
CA GLU A 96 -11.41 -21.83 1.10
C GLU A 96 -10.41 -22.05 -0.04
N ALA A 97 -9.12 -21.72 0.16
CA ALA A 97 -8.10 -21.89 -0.86
C ALA A 97 -7.85 -23.39 -1.12
N GLY A 98 -8.14 -23.83 -2.34
CA GLY A 98 -7.76 -25.16 -2.81
C GLY A 98 -6.30 -25.24 -3.25
N ASP A 99 -5.93 -26.33 -3.92
CA ASP A 99 -4.56 -26.56 -4.43
C ASP A 99 -4.04 -25.49 -5.40
N HIS A 100 -4.95 -24.69 -5.97
CA HIS A 100 -4.65 -23.59 -6.88
C HIS A 100 -4.60 -22.21 -6.19
N GLY A 101 -4.69 -22.17 -4.86
CA GLY A 101 -4.73 -20.93 -4.08
C GLY A 101 -6.13 -20.31 -3.98
N PRO A 102 -6.24 -19.10 -3.41
CA PRO A 102 -7.53 -18.49 -3.16
C PRO A 102 -8.23 -18.04 -4.45
N SER A 103 -9.55 -18.25 -4.53
CA SER A 103 -10.38 -17.91 -5.69
C SER A 103 -10.63 -16.40 -5.86
N ARG A 104 -10.46 -15.63 -4.77
CA ARG A 104 -10.63 -14.16 -4.73
C ARG A 104 -9.55 -13.50 -3.89
N GLY A 105 -9.31 -12.20 -4.15
CA GLY A 105 -8.43 -11.38 -3.30
C GLY A 105 -9.11 -10.99 -1.98
N ALA A 106 -8.31 -10.80 -0.93
CA ALA A 106 -8.74 -10.30 0.38
C ALA A 106 -8.03 -8.98 0.76
N SER A 107 -7.53 -8.23 -0.23
CA SER A 107 -6.81 -6.98 0.01
C SER A 107 -7.78 -5.80 0.19
N THR A 108 -7.75 -5.19 1.37
CA THR A 108 -8.50 -3.95 1.70
C THR A 108 -8.04 -2.75 0.89
N ILE A 109 -8.85 -1.69 0.81
CA ILE A 109 -8.47 -0.42 0.16
C ILE A 109 -7.17 0.14 0.76
N THR A 110 -7.01 0.07 2.09
CA THR A 110 -5.80 0.52 2.79
C THR A 110 -4.57 -0.28 2.36
N GLN A 111 -4.68 -1.61 2.23
CA GLN A 111 -3.60 -2.45 1.71
C GLN A 111 -3.27 -2.13 0.25
N GLN A 112 -4.29 -1.88 -0.57
CA GLN A 112 -4.10 -1.50 -1.98
C GLN A 112 -3.40 -0.14 -2.10
N ALA A 113 -3.76 0.84 -1.27
CA ALA A 113 -3.08 2.12 -1.17
C ALA A 113 -1.61 1.93 -0.75
N ALA A 114 -1.35 1.13 0.30
CA ALA A 114 0.01 0.84 0.76
C ALA A 114 0.89 0.25 -0.35
N LYS A 115 0.36 -0.77 -1.03
CA LYS A 115 0.99 -1.46 -2.15
C LYS A 115 1.32 -0.52 -3.30
N ASN A 116 0.39 0.34 -3.68
CA ASN A 116 0.54 1.18 -4.87
C ASN A 116 1.39 2.42 -4.58
N VAL A 117 1.27 3.01 -3.38
CA VAL A 117 1.94 4.26 -3.03
C VAL A 117 3.40 4.02 -2.62
N PHE A 118 3.65 3.08 -1.71
CA PHE A 118 4.97 2.95 -1.07
C PHE A 118 5.83 1.82 -1.65
N LEU A 119 5.24 0.83 -2.30
CA LEU A 119 5.94 -0.40 -2.70
C LEU A 119 6.06 -0.53 -4.21
N PHE A 120 7.11 -1.23 -4.65
CA PHE A 120 7.22 -1.67 -6.04
C PHE A 120 6.42 -2.95 -6.29
N PRO A 121 5.83 -3.12 -7.48
CA PRO A 121 5.16 -4.37 -7.86
C PRO A 121 6.12 -5.57 -7.75
N SER A 122 5.72 -6.56 -6.97
CA SER A 122 6.46 -7.81 -6.78
C SER A 122 5.49 -8.90 -6.32
N HIS A 123 5.70 -10.15 -6.72
CA HIS A 123 4.94 -11.30 -6.22
C HIS A 123 5.76 -12.03 -5.16
N SER A 124 5.84 -11.46 -3.96
CA SER A 124 6.56 -12.09 -2.84
C SER A 124 5.82 -11.92 -1.51
N TYR A 125 5.91 -12.93 -0.64
CA TYR A 125 5.38 -12.88 0.72
C TYR A 125 6.05 -11.76 1.54
N VAL A 126 7.33 -11.48 1.28
CA VAL A 126 8.04 -10.36 1.91
C VAL A 126 7.38 -9.03 1.54
N ARG A 127 7.06 -8.80 0.25
CA ARG A 127 6.31 -7.59 -0.16
C ARG A 127 4.94 -7.53 0.52
N LYS A 128 4.23 -8.66 0.62
CA LYS A 128 2.92 -8.71 1.28
C LYS A 128 3.01 -8.38 2.78
N ALA A 129 4.08 -8.78 3.46
CA ALA A 129 4.34 -8.38 4.85
C ALA A 129 4.57 -6.86 4.98
N TYR A 130 5.34 -6.26 4.06
CA TYR A 130 5.51 -4.80 4.04
C TYR A 130 4.22 -4.06 3.71
N GLU A 131 3.36 -4.59 2.84
CA GLU A 131 2.04 -4.04 2.56
C GLU A 131 1.18 -4.00 3.82
N LEU A 132 1.17 -5.09 4.59
CA LEU A 132 0.48 -5.16 5.88
C LEU A 132 1.05 -4.13 6.88
N TYR A 133 2.38 -4.03 6.97
CA TYR A 133 3.05 -3.07 7.83
C TYR A 133 2.66 -1.61 7.50
N PHE A 134 2.74 -1.21 6.23
CA PHE A 134 2.36 0.13 5.80
C PHE A 134 0.85 0.39 5.97
N ALA A 135 0.00 -0.62 5.73
CA ALA A 135 -1.44 -0.48 5.94
C ALA A 135 -1.77 -0.16 7.40
N LEU A 136 -1.22 -0.94 8.35
CA LEU A 136 -1.41 -0.68 9.78
C LEU A 136 -0.80 0.66 10.22
N LEU A 137 0.35 1.03 9.66
CA LEU A 137 0.98 2.32 9.94
C LEU A 137 0.11 3.50 9.48
N MET A 138 -0.51 3.41 8.31
CA MET A 138 -1.42 4.45 7.81
C MET A 138 -2.66 4.61 8.69
N GLU A 139 -3.26 3.52 9.15
CA GLU A 139 -4.45 3.53 10.01
C GLU A 139 -4.15 4.07 11.41
N LEU A 140 -2.91 3.90 11.88
CA LEU A 140 -2.45 4.41 13.17
C LEU A 140 -2.19 5.93 13.15
N MET A 141 -1.86 6.51 11.98
CA MET A 141 -1.31 7.86 11.84
C MET A 141 -2.33 8.93 11.43
#